data_AF-A0A2E8Y1G2-F1
#
_entry.id   AF-A0A2E8Y1G2-F1
#
_cell.length_a   1.000
_cell.length_b   1.000
_cell.length_c   1.000
_cell.angle_alpha   90.00
_cell.angle_beta   90.00
_cell.angle_gamma   90.00
#
_symmetry.space_group_name_H-M   'P 1'
#
loop_
_entity.id
_entity.type
_entity.pdbx_description
1 polymer ?
#
loop_
_entity_poly.entity_id
_entity_poly.type
_entity_poly.pdbx_seq_one_letter_code
_entity_poly.pdbx_strand_id
1 'polypeptide(L)'
;MSQDEWVNDRMPHQVDPGIDVGVDDAEFEQPYETDVSRDPHLGDAETLLKRAVDIIVTAPTMPLSSSPRVDRDEMVELLSEALSRLPEELRQARHLLRERDEFVARTRREAAEVVEAARVQSERMVQRTEVVRAAEARARHIMETASSESRRLKNETEDFLDQRLASFEILLERLTRAVATGRQKLSITGVETAVADESALETDESGFFDQDR
;
A
#
# COMPACT_ATOMS: atom_id res chain seq x y z
N MET A 1 -24.50 -34.32 21.65
CA MET A 1 -23.34 -34.35 22.57
C MET A 1 -22.25 -35.09 21.82
N SER A 2 -21.02 -34.62 21.64
CA SER A 2 -20.37 -33.36 21.97
C SER A 2 -19.11 -33.30 21.10
N GLN A 3 -18.78 -32.10 20.64
CA GLN A 3 -17.46 -31.54 20.37
C GLN A 3 -16.28 -32.53 20.21
N ASP A 4 -15.66 -32.55 19.03
CA ASP A 4 -14.21 -32.32 18.85
C ASP A 4 -13.83 -32.50 17.37
N GLU A 5 -14.17 -31.49 16.57
CA GLU A 5 -13.62 -31.36 15.22
C GLU A 5 -13.31 -29.87 14.99
N TRP A 6 -12.39 -29.34 15.79
CA TRP A 6 -11.72 -28.08 15.48
C TRP A 6 -10.72 -28.34 14.36
N VAL A 7 -11.28 -28.28 13.16
CA VAL A 7 -10.68 -27.88 11.90
C VAL A 7 -9.32 -27.19 12.09
N ASN A 8 -8.26 -27.94 11.78
CA ASN A 8 -6.92 -27.42 11.54
C ASN A 8 -6.91 -26.66 10.20
N ASP A 9 -7.64 -25.54 10.12
CA ASP A 9 -7.51 -24.57 9.03
C ASP A 9 -6.43 -23.55 9.44
N ARG A 10 -5.18 -24.04 9.43
CA ARG A 10 -4.03 -23.16 9.35
C ARG A 10 -4.11 -22.50 7.97
N MET A 11 -4.71 -21.31 7.94
CA MET A 11 -4.57 -20.36 6.84
C MET A 11 -3.11 -20.40 6.37
N PRO A 12 -2.84 -20.69 5.08
CA PRO A 12 -1.50 -20.51 4.57
C PRO A 12 -1.13 -19.04 4.82
N HIS A 13 0.01 -18.83 5.46
CA HIS A 13 0.66 -17.54 5.61
C HIS A 13 0.92 -17.02 4.19
N GLN A 14 -0.06 -16.34 3.61
CA GLN A 14 0.13 -15.52 2.44
C GLN A 14 0.99 -14.36 2.90
N VAL A 15 2.30 -14.52 2.72
CA VAL A 15 3.23 -13.40 2.69
C VAL A 15 2.76 -12.52 1.53
N ASP A 16 2.13 -11.39 1.83
CA ASP A 16 1.69 -10.42 0.84
C ASP A 16 2.95 -9.91 0.11
N PRO A 17 3.14 -10.19 -1.20
CA PRO A 17 4.41 -10.00 -1.89
C PRO A 17 4.76 -8.53 -2.19
N GLY A 18 4.16 -7.56 -1.48
CA GLY A 18 4.36 -6.14 -1.71
C GLY A 18 4.71 -5.31 -0.48
N ILE A 19 4.80 -5.91 0.71
CA ILE A 19 5.18 -5.18 1.92
C ILE A 19 6.64 -5.48 2.24
N ASP A 20 7.53 -4.72 1.62
CA ASP A 20 8.90 -4.53 2.11
C ASP A 20 8.83 -3.73 3.42
N VAL A 21 8.51 -4.43 4.51
CA VAL A 21 8.85 -3.95 5.85
C VAL A 21 10.37 -4.03 5.85
N GLY A 22 11.06 -2.93 5.57
CA GLY A 22 12.52 -2.82 5.59
C GLY A 22 13.08 -3.01 7.01
N VAL A 23 12.69 -4.09 7.66
CA VAL A 23 13.32 -4.67 8.82
C VAL A 23 14.46 -5.46 8.21
N ASP A 24 15.65 -4.87 8.19
CA ASP A 24 16.86 -5.62 7.92
C ASP A 24 16.91 -6.77 8.94
N ASP A 25 16.59 -7.98 8.49
CA ASP A 25 16.68 -9.23 9.28
C ASP A 25 18.10 -9.42 9.86
N ALA A 26 19.09 -8.66 9.37
CA ALA A 26 20.46 -8.65 9.79
C ALA A 26 20.75 -7.95 11.13
N GLU A 27 19.81 -7.19 11.72
CA GLU A 27 20.07 -6.44 12.97
C GLU A 27 19.66 -7.17 14.26
N PHE A 28 18.99 -8.33 14.17
CA PHE A 28 18.53 -9.11 15.34
C PHE A 28 19.52 -10.19 15.83
N GLU A 29 20.81 -10.07 15.50
CA GLU A 29 21.88 -10.89 16.06
C GLU A 29 22.81 -10.06 16.95
N GLN A 30 22.28 -9.49 18.03
CA GLN A 30 23.11 -9.24 19.21
C GLN A 30 22.72 -10.27 20.26
N PRO A 31 23.55 -11.30 20.50
CA PRO A 31 23.41 -12.10 21.71
C PRO A 31 23.36 -11.09 22.85
N TYR A 32 22.34 -11.17 23.70
CA TYR A 32 22.38 -10.48 24.97
C TYR A 32 23.63 -11.03 25.68
N GLU A 33 24.74 -10.32 25.58
CA GLU A 33 25.88 -10.58 26.43
C GLU A 33 25.40 -10.21 27.83
N THR A 34 24.89 -11.18 28.56
CA THR A 34 24.84 -11.08 30.01
C THR A 34 26.29 -11.13 30.47
N ASP A 35 26.98 -9.99 30.38
CA ASP A 35 28.15 -9.69 31.19
C ASP A 35 27.66 -9.56 32.64
N VAL A 36 27.29 -10.69 33.24
CA VAL A 36 27.26 -10.81 34.68
C VAL A 36 28.70 -10.95 35.11
N SER A 37 29.41 -9.82 35.11
CA SER A 37 30.62 -9.62 35.89
C SER A 37 30.30 -10.00 37.34
N ARG A 38 30.50 -11.28 37.66
CA ARG A 38 30.41 -11.82 39.01
C ARG A 38 31.56 -11.18 39.75
N ASP A 39 31.25 -10.15 40.53
CA ASP A 39 32.23 -9.55 41.42
C ASP A 39 32.83 -10.68 42.27
N PRO A 40 34.16 -10.95 42.19
CA PRO A 40 34.77 -12.16 42.77
C PRO A 40 34.56 -12.33 44.27
N HIS A 41 34.11 -11.28 44.95
CA HIS A 41 33.93 -11.20 46.40
C HIS A 41 32.47 -11.32 46.86
N LEU A 42 31.49 -11.40 45.95
CA LEU A 42 30.08 -11.52 46.33
C LEU A 42 29.80 -12.95 46.87
N GLY A 43 29.42 -13.06 48.15
CA GLY A 43 29.20 -14.35 48.82
C GLY A 43 30.35 -14.80 49.73
N ASP A 44 31.42 -13.99 49.86
CA ASP A 44 32.53 -14.28 50.76
C ASP A 44 32.08 -14.23 52.23
N ALA A 45 31.27 -13.22 52.59
CA ALA A 45 30.75 -13.11 53.95
C ALA A 45 29.81 -14.28 54.32
N GLU A 46 29.01 -14.75 53.37
CA GLU A 46 28.17 -15.95 53.57
C GLU A 46 29.04 -17.19 53.85
N THR A 47 30.14 -17.33 53.13
CA THR A 47 31.08 -18.44 53.29
C THR A 47 31.76 -18.42 54.66
N LEU A 48 32.18 -17.23 55.13
CA LEU A 48 32.76 -17.05 56.48
C LEU A 48 31.75 -17.39 57.58
N LEU A 49 30.49 -16.96 57.44
CA LEU A 49 29.42 -17.30 58.39
C LEU A 49 29.13 -18.80 58.41
N LYS A 50 29.04 -19.45 57.24
CA LYS A 50 28.86 -20.90 57.14
C LYS A 50 29.99 -21.66 57.82
N ARG A 51 31.24 -21.25 57.59
CA ARG A 51 32.41 -21.83 58.25
C ARG A 51 32.35 -21.68 59.77
N ALA A 52 31.98 -20.50 60.27
CA ALA A 52 31.81 -20.27 61.71
C ALA A 52 30.73 -21.20 62.30
N VAL A 53 29.60 -21.37 61.62
CA VAL A 53 28.53 -22.29 62.02
C VAL A 53 29.04 -23.73 62.06
N ASP A 54 29.75 -24.18 61.01
CA ASP A 54 30.28 -25.54 60.92
C ASP A 54 31.26 -25.85 62.06
N ILE A 55 32.13 -24.91 62.42
CA ILE A 55 33.07 -25.05 63.55
C ILE A 55 32.30 -25.26 64.86
N ILE A 56 31.23 -24.51 65.10
CA ILE A 56 30.42 -24.63 66.33
C ILE A 56 29.70 -25.98 66.36
N VAL A 57 29.12 -26.40 65.23
CA VAL A 57 28.32 -27.63 65.13
C VAL A 57 29.20 -28.88 65.27
N THR A 58 30.43 -28.86 64.74
CA THR A 58 31.35 -30.01 64.74
C THR A 58 32.28 -30.07 65.96
N ALA A 59 32.21 -29.09 66.86
CA ALA A 59 33.11 -28.98 68.01
C ALA A 59 32.98 -30.18 68.98
N PRO A 60 34.10 -30.83 69.37
CA PRO A 60 34.07 -31.97 70.28
C PRO A 60 33.78 -31.55 71.72
N THR A 61 33.00 -32.37 72.44
CA THR A 61 32.74 -32.24 73.89
C THR A 61 33.75 -33.04 74.70
N MET A 62 34.20 -32.50 75.84
CA MET A 62 35.08 -33.22 76.77
C MET A 62 34.29 -34.23 77.62
N PRO A 63 34.87 -35.39 78.00
CA PRO A 63 34.22 -36.32 78.91
C PRO A 63 33.93 -35.62 80.25
N LEU A 64 32.70 -35.78 80.75
CA LEU A 64 32.15 -35.13 81.96
C LEU A 64 31.88 -33.61 81.83
N SER A 65 31.95 -33.02 80.62
CA SER A 65 31.54 -31.63 80.35
C SER A 65 30.39 -31.58 79.33
N SER A 66 29.39 -30.75 79.60
CA SER A 66 28.28 -30.49 78.66
C SER A 66 28.59 -29.39 77.64
N SER A 67 29.79 -28.79 77.66
CA SER A 67 30.15 -27.66 76.80
C SER A 67 31.13 -28.07 75.69
N PRO A 68 30.83 -27.80 74.40
CA PRO A 68 31.76 -27.98 73.29
C PRO A 68 32.98 -27.06 73.44
N ARG A 69 34.17 -27.56 73.06
CA ARG A 69 35.40 -26.75 73.06
C ARG A 69 35.56 -26.08 71.69
N VAL A 70 35.40 -24.76 71.65
CA VAL A 70 35.54 -23.93 70.44
C VAL A 70 36.73 -22.98 70.63
N ASP A 71 37.53 -22.78 69.58
CA ASP A 71 38.54 -21.73 69.57
C ASP A 71 37.85 -20.35 69.46
N ARG A 72 37.94 -19.58 70.54
CA ARG A 72 37.32 -18.26 70.61
C ARG A 72 37.97 -17.28 69.64
N ASP A 73 39.28 -17.36 69.45
CA ASP A 73 40.03 -16.38 68.68
C ASP A 73 39.75 -16.59 67.18
N GLU A 74 39.73 -17.84 66.71
CA GLU A 74 39.31 -18.17 65.33
C GLU A 74 37.85 -17.75 65.07
N MET A 75 36.94 -17.96 66.03
CA MET A 75 35.55 -17.55 65.90
C MET A 75 35.38 -16.04 65.79
N VAL A 76 36.09 -15.29 66.63
CA VAL A 76 36.04 -13.83 66.62
C VAL A 76 36.62 -13.30 65.31
N GLU A 77 37.68 -13.90 64.78
CA GLU A 77 38.27 -13.54 63.48
C GLU A 77 37.28 -13.75 62.33
N LEU A 78 36.72 -14.95 62.20
CA LEU A 78 35.76 -15.28 61.14
C LEU A 78 34.51 -14.39 61.16
N LEU A 79 33.95 -14.13 62.35
CA LEU A 79 32.77 -13.29 62.50
C LEU A 79 33.08 -11.80 62.25
N SER A 80 34.26 -11.32 62.69
CA SER A 80 34.67 -9.94 62.44
C SER A 80 34.92 -9.68 60.96
N GLU A 81 35.54 -10.63 60.27
CA GLU A 81 35.76 -10.59 58.84
C GLU A 81 34.43 -10.59 58.07
N ALA A 82 33.50 -11.48 58.43
CA ALA A 82 32.15 -11.50 57.86
C ALA A 82 31.42 -10.15 58.09
N LEU A 83 31.45 -9.63 59.33
CA LEU A 83 30.84 -8.34 59.67
C LEU A 83 31.45 -7.17 58.90
N SER A 84 32.73 -7.23 58.54
CA SER A 84 33.39 -6.20 57.74
C SER A 84 32.97 -6.23 56.26
N ARG A 85 32.71 -7.42 55.70
CA ARG A 85 32.40 -7.63 54.28
C ARG A 85 30.91 -7.50 53.95
N LEU A 86 30.04 -7.96 54.85
CA LEU A 86 28.57 -7.94 54.69
C LEU A 86 27.98 -6.58 54.26
N PRO A 87 28.37 -5.44 54.86
CA PRO A 87 27.77 -4.16 54.50
C PRO A 87 28.05 -3.78 53.04
N GLU A 88 29.23 -4.13 52.52
CA GLU A 88 29.60 -3.82 51.14
C GLU A 88 28.87 -4.74 50.15
N GLU A 89 28.87 -6.05 50.39
CA GLU A 89 28.10 -7.00 49.57
C GLU A 89 26.60 -6.62 49.52
N LEU A 90 26.03 -6.15 50.63
CA LEU A 90 24.65 -5.70 50.68
C LEU A 90 24.40 -4.38 49.91
N ARG A 91 25.38 -3.46 49.90
CA ARG A 91 25.29 -2.23 49.08
C ARG A 91 25.35 -2.58 47.60
N GLN A 92 26.26 -3.46 47.21
CA GLN A 92 26.40 -3.96 45.85
C GLN A 92 25.11 -4.66 45.38
N ALA A 93 24.57 -5.59 46.18
CA ALA A 93 23.31 -6.27 45.87
C ALA A 93 22.14 -5.29 45.68
N ARG A 94 22.03 -4.27 46.55
CA ARG A 94 21.00 -3.21 46.41
C ARG A 94 21.23 -2.34 45.18
N HIS A 95 22.48 -2.09 44.80
CA HIS A 95 22.80 -1.36 43.58
C HIS A 95 22.37 -2.14 42.34
N LEU A 96 22.75 -3.41 42.24
CA LEU A 96 22.35 -4.29 41.14
C LEU A 96 20.83 -4.43 41.02
N LEU A 97 20.10 -4.52 42.14
CA LEU A 97 18.64 -4.54 42.12
C LEU A 97 18.04 -3.25 41.54
N ARG A 98 18.59 -2.09 41.90
CA ARG A 98 18.15 -0.81 41.34
C ARG A 98 18.47 -0.71 39.85
N GLU A 99 19.68 -1.09 39.43
CA GLU A 99 20.06 -1.09 38.01
C GLU A 99 19.16 -2.03 37.19
N ARG A 100 18.84 -3.22 37.73
CA ARG A 100 17.89 -4.15 37.12
C ARG A 100 16.52 -3.50 36.96
N ASP A 101 16.00 -2.89 38.01
CA ASP A 101 14.67 -2.26 37.98
C ASP A 101 14.63 -1.08 36.99
N GLU A 102 15.70 -0.27 36.92
CA GLU A 102 15.87 0.80 35.93
C GLU A 102 15.96 0.27 34.51
N PHE A 103 16.74 -0.80 34.29
CA PHE A 103 16.85 -1.49 33.01
C PHE A 103 15.49 -2.01 32.54
N VAL A 104 14.78 -2.74 33.40
CA VAL A 104 13.45 -3.27 33.09
C VAL A 104 12.46 -2.15 32.79
N ALA A 105 12.49 -1.05 33.53
CA ALA A 105 11.63 0.10 33.28
C ALA A 105 11.97 0.76 31.94
N ARG A 106 13.25 0.89 31.59
CA ARG A 106 13.71 1.43 30.30
C ARG A 106 13.27 0.53 29.14
N THR A 107 13.58 -0.76 29.19
CA THR A 107 13.21 -1.71 28.14
C THR A 107 11.70 -1.78 27.95
N ARG A 108 10.90 -1.68 29.02
CA ARG A 108 9.43 -1.61 28.89
C ARG A 108 8.95 -0.36 28.17
N ARG A 109 9.60 0.79 28.40
CA ARG A 109 9.28 2.03 27.69
C ARG A 109 9.66 1.93 26.20
N GLU A 110 10.86 1.47 25.91
CA GLU A 110 11.33 1.24 24.54
C GLU A 110 10.44 0.26 23.77
N ALA A 111 10.07 -0.86 24.40
CA ALA A 111 9.15 -1.83 23.80
C ALA A 111 7.77 -1.22 23.52
N ALA A 112 7.25 -0.37 24.42
CA ALA A 112 5.98 0.32 24.21
C ALA A 112 6.08 1.31 23.04
N GLU A 113 7.19 2.05 22.91
CA GLU A 113 7.45 2.97 21.81
C GLU A 113 7.53 2.24 20.45
N VAL A 114 8.22 1.10 20.40
CA VAL A 114 8.31 0.27 19.19
C VAL A 114 6.95 -0.25 18.76
N VAL A 115 6.15 -0.77 19.69
CA VAL A 115 4.78 -1.25 19.40
C VAL A 115 3.90 -0.11 18.88
N GLU A 116 4.00 1.07 19.47
CA GLU A 116 3.21 2.22 19.03
C GLU A 116 3.64 2.72 17.64
N ALA A 117 4.94 2.80 17.38
CA ALA A 117 5.47 3.14 16.06
C ALA A 117 4.98 2.16 14.98
N ALA A 118 5.02 0.85 15.28
CA ALA A 118 4.52 -0.19 14.38
C ALA A 118 3.01 -0.05 14.09
N ARG A 119 2.20 0.28 15.10
CA ARG A 119 0.76 0.53 14.93
C ARG A 119 0.50 1.73 14.01
N VAL A 120 1.16 2.86 14.28
CA VAL A 120 1.02 4.07 13.46
C VAL A 120 1.42 3.81 12.00
N GLN A 121 2.50 3.04 11.78
CA GLN A 121 2.93 2.65 10.43
C GLN A 121 1.90 1.74 9.74
N SER A 122 1.36 0.75 10.45
CA SER A 122 0.30 -0.13 9.94
C SER A 122 -0.94 0.66 9.54
N GLU A 123 -1.40 1.58 10.37
CA GLU A 123 -2.56 2.43 10.07
C GLU A 123 -2.34 3.28 8.81
N ARG A 124 -1.16 3.90 8.68
CA ARG A 124 -0.78 4.67 7.48
C ARG A 124 -0.78 3.79 6.22
N MET A 125 -0.29 2.56 6.33
CA MET A 125 -0.25 1.63 5.21
C MET A 125 -1.66 1.23 4.75
N VAL A 126 -2.54 0.90 5.69
CA VAL A 126 -3.95 0.58 5.42
C VAL A 126 -4.65 1.76 4.74
N GLN A 127 -4.51 2.97 5.30
CA GLN A 127 -5.07 4.19 4.70
C GLN A 127 -4.57 4.40 3.26
N ARG A 128 -3.27 4.20 3.00
CA ARG A 128 -2.70 4.33 1.65
C ARG A 128 -3.32 3.32 0.69
N THR A 129 -3.46 2.06 1.11
CA THR A 129 -4.07 1.00 0.29
C THR A 129 -5.54 1.27 0.00
N GLU A 130 -6.30 1.77 0.99
CA GLU A 130 -7.70 2.16 0.80
C GLU A 130 -7.84 3.31 -0.21
N VAL A 131 -6.97 4.32 -0.12
CA VAL A 131 -6.94 5.44 -1.09
C VAL A 131 -6.64 4.95 -2.50
N VAL A 132 -5.66 4.06 -2.66
CA VAL A 132 -5.32 3.48 -3.98
C VAL A 132 -6.51 2.69 -4.52
N ARG A 133 -7.10 1.81 -3.71
CA ARG A 133 -8.26 1.01 -4.13
C ARG A 133 -9.47 1.87 -4.53
N ALA A 134 -9.73 2.95 -3.78
CA ALA A 134 -10.79 3.90 -4.10
C ALA A 134 -10.48 4.68 -5.40
N ALA A 135 -9.22 5.09 -5.60
CA ALA A 135 -8.79 5.76 -6.82
C ALA A 135 -8.93 4.85 -8.05
N GLU A 136 -8.54 3.59 -7.95
CA GLU A 136 -8.69 2.59 -9.03
C GLU A 136 -10.16 2.31 -9.36
N ALA A 137 -11.02 2.19 -8.34
CA ALA A 137 -12.46 2.03 -8.55
C ALA A 137 -13.05 3.25 -9.28
N ARG A 138 -12.66 4.47 -8.88
CA ARG A 138 -13.08 5.70 -9.54
C ARG A 138 -12.56 5.81 -10.97
N ALA A 139 -11.30 5.44 -11.20
CA ALA A 139 -10.70 5.43 -12.53
C ALA A 139 -11.44 4.47 -13.48
N ARG A 140 -11.75 3.24 -13.02
CA ARG A 140 -12.56 2.29 -13.79
C ARG A 140 -13.93 2.85 -14.14
N HIS A 141 -14.62 3.45 -13.18
CA HIS A 141 -15.93 4.06 -13.42
C HIS A 141 -15.86 5.21 -14.45
N ILE A 142 -14.82 6.05 -14.39
CA ILE A 142 -14.60 7.11 -15.38
C ILE A 142 -14.35 6.51 -16.77
N MET A 143 -13.51 5.48 -16.87
CA MET A 143 -13.22 4.81 -18.15
C MET A 143 -14.46 4.17 -18.76
N GLU A 144 -15.27 3.48 -17.95
CA GLU A 144 -16.54 2.89 -18.39
C GLU A 144 -17.52 3.96 -18.90
N THR A 145 -17.68 5.03 -18.13
CA THR A 145 -18.54 6.16 -18.51
C THR A 145 -18.07 6.79 -19.81
N ALA A 146 -16.78 7.12 -19.92
CA ALA A 146 -16.20 7.72 -21.13
C ALA A 146 -16.32 6.80 -22.35
N SER A 147 -16.15 5.48 -22.16
CA SER A 147 -16.31 4.50 -23.24
C SER A 147 -17.78 4.45 -23.72
N SER A 148 -18.72 4.41 -22.78
CA SER A 148 -20.16 4.43 -23.06
C SER A 148 -20.57 5.71 -23.78
N GLU A 149 -20.13 6.88 -23.30
CA GLU A 149 -20.40 8.16 -23.93
C GLU A 149 -19.79 8.27 -25.33
N SER A 150 -18.55 7.80 -25.51
CA SER A 150 -17.91 7.78 -26.84
C SER A 150 -18.69 6.92 -27.84
N ARG A 151 -19.17 5.75 -27.42
CA ARG A 151 -20.02 4.88 -28.26
C ARG A 151 -21.34 5.58 -28.61
N ARG A 152 -22.00 6.18 -27.61
CA ARG A 152 -23.24 6.94 -27.82
C ARG A 152 -23.03 8.07 -28.83
N LEU A 153 -22.00 8.89 -28.63
CA LEU A 153 -21.71 10.03 -29.50
C LEU A 153 -21.38 9.60 -30.94
N LYS A 154 -20.65 8.49 -31.11
CA LYS A 154 -20.38 7.92 -32.44
C LYS A 154 -21.68 7.53 -33.14
N ASN A 155 -22.54 6.77 -32.49
CA ASN A 155 -23.81 6.36 -33.07
C ASN A 155 -24.69 7.58 -33.42
N GLU A 156 -24.79 8.56 -32.51
CA GLU A 156 -25.53 9.81 -32.77
C GLU A 156 -24.95 10.59 -33.97
N THR A 157 -23.63 10.57 -34.14
CA THR A 157 -22.95 11.22 -35.26
C THR A 157 -23.21 10.46 -36.58
N GLU A 158 -23.16 9.13 -36.55
CA GLU A 158 -23.48 8.28 -37.70
C GLU A 158 -24.92 8.52 -38.17
N ASP A 159 -25.89 8.48 -37.25
CA ASP A 159 -27.30 8.78 -37.53
C ASP A 159 -27.49 10.18 -38.14
N PHE A 160 -26.78 11.18 -37.57
CA PHE A 160 -26.83 12.55 -38.09
C PHE A 160 -26.26 12.65 -39.51
N LEU A 161 -25.13 11.99 -39.77
CA LEU A 161 -24.49 11.98 -41.09
C LEU A 161 -25.39 11.32 -42.13
N ASP A 162 -26.00 10.18 -41.80
CA ASP A 162 -26.93 9.48 -42.68
C ASP A 162 -28.13 10.36 -43.05
N GLN A 163 -28.71 11.04 -42.06
CA GLN A 163 -29.84 11.95 -42.33
C GLN A 163 -29.44 13.15 -43.20
N ARG A 164 -28.22 13.67 -43.03
CA ARG A 164 -27.71 14.77 -43.87
C ARG A 164 -27.41 14.30 -45.29
N LEU A 165 -26.84 13.10 -45.45
CA LEU A 165 -26.57 12.50 -46.76
C LEU A 165 -27.88 12.21 -47.52
N ALA A 166 -28.89 11.64 -46.87
CA ALA A 166 -30.21 11.44 -47.46
C ALA A 166 -30.85 12.78 -47.90
N SER A 167 -30.69 13.84 -47.10
CA SER A 167 -31.17 15.17 -47.46
C SER A 167 -30.43 15.74 -48.67
N PHE A 168 -29.11 15.53 -48.77
CA PHE A 168 -28.32 15.94 -49.93
C PHE A 168 -28.71 15.17 -51.19
N GLU A 169 -28.96 13.87 -51.08
CA GLU A 169 -29.43 13.03 -52.19
C GLU A 169 -30.72 13.61 -52.80
N ILE A 170 -31.72 13.91 -51.97
CA ILE A 170 -32.98 14.52 -52.42
C ILE A 170 -32.74 15.87 -53.10
N LEU A 171 -31.85 16.69 -52.57
CA LEU A 171 -31.50 18.00 -53.17
C LEU A 171 -30.82 17.84 -54.53
N LEU A 172 -29.87 16.92 -54.65
CA LEU A 172 -29.18 16.63 -55.90
C LEU A 172 -30.14 16.06 -56.96
N GLU A 173 -31.09 15.22 -56.57
CA GLU A 173 -32.10 14.69 -57.48
C GLU A 173 -32.99 15.81 -58.04
N ARG A 174 -33.42 16.75 -57.16
CA ARG A 174 -34.18 17.95 -57.57
C ARG A 174 -33.37 18.86 -58.50
N LEU A 175 -32.09 19.09 -58.19
CA LEU A 175 -31.17 19.86 -59.05
C LEU A 175 -31.00 19.21 -60.42
N THR A 176 -30.81 17.90 -60.47
CA THR A 176 -30.68 17.14 -61.72
C THR A 176 -31.94 17.26 -62.58
N ARG A 177 -33.13 17.14 -61.98
CA ARG A 177 -34.42 17.36 -62.69
C ARG A 177 -34.55 18.80 -63.18
N ALA A 178 -34.15 19.79 -62.39
CA ALA A 178 -34.18 21.20 -62.78
C ALA A 178 -33.26 21.47 -63.98
N VAL A 179 -32.05 20.91 -63.98
CA VAL A 179 -31.11 20.99 -65.11
C VAL A 179 -31.67 20.31 -66.36
N ALA A 180 -32.22 19.10 -66.23
CA ALA A 180 -32.85 18.39 -67.35
C ALA A 180 -33.99 19.22 -67.97
N THR A 181 -34.85 19.79 -67.12
CA THR A 181 -35.94 20.68 -67.56
C THR A 181 -35.40 21.94 -68.25
N GLY A 182 -34.36 22.56 -67.69
CA GLY A 182 -33.69 23.72 -68.30
C GLY A 182 -33.11 23.41 -69.68
N ARG A 183 -32.44 22.26 -69.83
CA ARG A 183 -31.92 21.79 -71.12
C ARG A 183 -33.02 21.51 -72.14
N GLN A 184 -34.12 20.87 -71.73
CA GLN A 184 -35.24 20.59 -72.62
C GLN A 184 -35.86 21.88 -73.15
N LYS A 185 -36.05 22.89 -72.30
CA LYS A 185 -36.53 24.23 -72.71
C LYS A 185 -35.60 24.86 -73.76
N LEU A 186 -34.28 24.85 -73.52
CA LEU A 186 -33.32 25.38 -74.48
C LEU A 186 -33.29 24.59 -75.80
N SER A 187 -33.46 23.27 -75.76
CA SER A 187 -33.51 22.44 -76.97
C SER A 187 -34.77 22.70 -77.81
N ILE A 188 -35.92 22.98 -77.16
CA ILE A 188 -37.17 23.30 -77.87
C ILE A 188 -37.05 24.70 -78.51
N THR A 189 -36.55 25.69 -77.78
CA THR A 189 -36.33 27.04 -78.33
C THR A 189 -35.27 27.04 -79.45
N GLY A 190 -34.24 26.21 -79.36
CA GLY A 190 -33.24 26.01 -80.43
C GLY A 190 -33.80 25.36 -81.70
N VAL A 191 -34.82 24.52 -81.58
CA VAL A 191 -35.53 23.93 -82.73
C VAL A 191 -36.53 24.93 -83.34
N GLU A 192 -37.24 25.72 -82.53
CA GLU A 192 -38.09 26.81 -83.05
C GLU A 192 -37.29 27.89 -83.80
N THR A 193 -36.05 28.18 -83.39
CA THR A 193 -35.17 29.10 -84.14
C THR A 193 -34.60 28.47 -85.41
N ALA A 194 -34.31 27.17 -85.43
CA ALA A 194 -33.87 26.48 -86.66
C ALA A 194 -34.99 26.32 -87.70
N VAL A 195 -36.25 26.09 -87.26
CA VAL A 195 -37.40 26.00 -88.18
C VAL A 195 -37.82 27.37 -88.71
N ALA A 196 -37.57 28.45 -87.96
CA ALA A 196 -37.77 29.81 -88.45
C ALA A 196 -36.74 30.21 -89.54
N ASP A 197 -35.49 29.71 -89.44
CA ASP A 197 -34.39 30.05 -90.36
C ASP A 197 -34.48 29.30 -91.71
N GLU A 198 -35.06 28.09 -91.76
CA GLU A 198 -35.29 27.37 -93.04
C GLU A 198 -36.49 27.94 -93.85
N SER A 199 -37.43 28.64 -93.22
CA SER A 199 -38.57 29.25 -93.92
C SER A 199 -38.26 30.58 -94.62
N ALA A 200 -37.07 31.15 -94.39
CA ALA A 200 -36.67 32.47 -94.87
C ALA A 200 -35.78 32.47 -96.12
N LEU A 201 -35.47 31.29 -96.70
CA LEU A 201 -34.53 31.18 -97.84
C LEU A 201 -35.15 30.72 -99.17
N GLU A 202 -36.48 30.63 -99.30
CA GLU A 202 -37.14 30.39 -100.58
C GLU A 202 -38.29 31.37 -100.83
N THR A 203 -37.98 32.57 -101.35
CA THR A 203 -38.78 33.30 -102.38
C THR A 203 -38.28 34.74 -102.50
N ASP A 204 -37.30 35.01 -103.37
CA ASP A 204 -37.29 36.24 -104.18
C ASP A 204 -36.37 36.10 -105.40
N GLU A 205 -36.71 35.18 -106.30
CA GLU A 205 -36.18 35.14 -107.67
C GLU A 205 -37.38 34.96 -108.61
N SER A 206 -38.13 36.03 -108.90
CA SER A 206 -38.71 36.28 -110.22
C SER A 206 -39.62 37.53 -110.26
N GLY A 207 -39.04 38.61 -110.79
CA GLY A 207 -39.71 39.39 -111.84
C GLY A 207 -40.50 40.61 -111.39
N PHE A 208 -39.96 41.80 -111.69
CA PHE A 208 -40.74 42.82 -112.40
C PHE A 208 -39.84 43.91 -113.01
N PHE A 209 -39.53 43.76 -114.30
CA PHE A 209 -38.99 44.79 -115.19
C PHE A 209 -40.03 44.97 -116.31
N ASP A 210 -40.72 46.12 -116.35
CA ASP A 210 -41.35 46.77 -117.54
C ASP A 210 -42.09 48.05 -117.07
N GLN A 211 -41.59 49.27 -117.34
CA GLN A 211 -41.73 50.15 -118.51
C GLN A 211 -43.03 51.01 -118.60
N ASP A 212 -42.78 52.32 -118.77
CA ASP A 212 -43.58 53.37 -119.43
C ASP A 212 -44.96 53.78 -118.90
N ARG A 213 -45.06 54.98 -118.31
CA ARG A 213 -45.44 56.25 -118.99
C ARG A 213 -45.41 57.47 -118.06
#